data_AF-A0A2A5XQG1-F1
#
_entry.id   AF-A0A2A5XQG1-F1
#
_cell.length_a   1.000
_cell.length_b   1.000
_cell.length_c   1.000
_cell.angle_alpha   90.00
_cell.angle_beta   90.00
_cell.angle_gamma   90.00
#
_symmetry.space_group_name_H-M   'P 1'
#
loop_
_entity.id
_entity.type
_entity.pdbx_description
1 polymer ?
#
loop_
_entity_poly.entity_id
_entity_poly.type
_entity_poly.pdbx_seq_one_letter_code
_entity_poly.pdbx_strand_id
1 'polypeptide(L)'
;MKNFKLYIFIALIFACESSSDIGRLDGGGLGFSGEGSSNTGIGGSMARFTIVGDYLYTVDSYDLKSFDITDQINPEFKEEVNLGWGVETIFPYNSNLFIGSQSGMHIYSLEKEDKPTWLSTYEHITSCDPVIVEGDYAYVTLRGGADCQNFNNQLDIIDISDLENPSLFKTYPMINPHGLGIDDNCLFITEGDYGLKMYDV
;
A
#
# COMPACT_ATOMS: atom_id res chain seq x y z
N MET A 1 57.60 -22.22 -7.15
CA MET A 1 56.38 -22.50 -6.37
C MET A 1 55.62 -21.20 -6.20
N LYS A 2 54.50 -21.02 -6.92
CA LYS A 2 53.66 -19.81 -6.84
C LYS A 2 52.46 -20.13 -5.93
N ASN A 3 52.29 -19.33 -4.89
CA ASN A 3 51.24 -19.49 -3.89
C ASN A 3 49.91 -18.98 -4.45
N PHE A 4 48.94 -19.87 -4.65
CA PHE A 4 47.59 -19.53 -5.06
C PHE A 4 46.78 -19.19 -3.80
N LYS A 5 46.50 -17.90 -3.57
CA LYS A 5 45.57 -17.47 -2.53
C LYS A 5 44.15 -17.57 -3.09
N LEU A 6 43.40 -18.56 -2.61
CA LEU A 6 41.98 -18.73 -2.86
C LEU A 6 41.22 -17.73 -1.96
N TYR A 7 40.72 -16.64 -2.54
CA TYR A 7 39.83 -15.73 -1.85
C TYR A 7 38.40 -16.23 -2.02
N ILE A 8 37.82 -16.78 -0.96
CA ILE A 8 36.40 -17.14 -0.90
C ILE A 8 35.63 -15.82 -0.71
N PHE A 9 34.93 -15.40 -1.75
CA PHE A 9 33.93 -14.33 -1.67
C PHE A 9 32.71 -14.92 -0.96
N ILE A 10 32.54 -14.60 0.33
CA ILE A 10 31.33 -14.91 1.07
C ILE A 10 30.28 -13.91 0.60
N ALA A 11 29.32 -14.35 -0.22
CA ALA A 11 28.11 -13.59 -0.50
C ALA A 11 27.23 -13.64 0.76
N LEU A 12 27.25 -12.57 1.54
CA LEU A 12 26.29 -12.33 2.61
C LEU A 12 24.96 -11.96 1.94
N ILE A 13 24.05 -12.92 1.89
CA ILE A 13 22.64 -12.69 1.57
C ILE A 13 22.06 -12.05 2.83
N PHE A 14 21.91 -10.72 2.85
CA PHE A 14 21.07 -10.06 3.85
C PHE A 14 19.62 -10.36 3.45
N ALA A 15 19.01 -11.33 4.14
CA ALA A 15 17.56 -11.48 4.12
C ALA A 15 16.95 -10.45 5.09
N CYS A 16 15.75 -9.96 4.77
CA CYS A 16 14.90 -9.08 5.59
C CYS A 16 14.69 -9.73 6.97
N GLU A 17 15.53 -9.44 7.96
CA GLU A 17 15.42 -9.96 9.33
C GLU A 17 14.77 -8.91 10.24
N SER A 18 13.48 -8.69 10.07
CA SER A 18 12.67 -7.92 11.04
C SER A 18 11.23 -8.40 11.07
N SER A 19 10.98 -9.71 11.21
CA SER A 19 9.63 -10.17 11.58
C SER A 19 9.33 -9.69 13.02
N SER A 20 8.35 -8.80 13.17
CA SER A 20 7.86 -8.32 14.47
C SER A 20 6.90 -9.29 15.17
N ASP A 21 6.83 -10.55 14.73
CA ASP A 21 6.03 -11.59 15.37
C ASP A 21 6.58 -11.95 16.76
N ILE A 22 6.13 -11.23 17.79
CA ILE A 22 6.28 -11.62 19.18
C ILE A 22 5.43 -12.88 19.42
N GLY A 23 5.99 -14.04 19.08
CA GLY A 23 5.52 -15.35 19.51
C GLY A 23 5.86 -15.60 20.98
N ARG A 24 5.13 -14.98 21.91
CA ARG A 24 5.18 -15.39 23.33
C ARG A 24 4.20 -16.54 23.57
N LEU A 25 4.70 -17.77 23.40
CA LEU A 25 4.12 -18.94 24.04
C LEU A 25 4.57 -18.97 25.51
N ASP A 26 3.77 -18.43 26.41
CA ASP A 26 3.67 -19.02 27.75
C ASP A 26 2.35 -18.66 28.43
N GLY A 27 1.68 -19.70 28.95
CA GLY A 27 0.31 -19.65 29.44
C GLY A 27 0.11 -18.74 30.64
N GLY A 28 -0.66 -17.66 30.46
CA GLY A 28 -1.17 -16.79 31.52
C GLY A 28 -2.25 -15.88 30.93
N GLY A 29 -3.44 -15.87 31.55
CA GLY A 29 -4.66 -15.25 31.01
C GLY A 29 -4.48 -13.82 30.49
N LEU A 30 -5.05 -13.55 29.32
CA LEU A 30 -5.04 -12.25 28.67
C LEU A 30 -6.01 -11.30 29.38
N GLY A 31 -5.50 -10.55 30.36
CA GLY A 31 -6.10 -9.29 30.76
C GLY A 31 -5.78 -8.24 29.71
N PHE A 32 -6.78 -7.77 28.97
CA PHE A 32 -6.64 -6.61 28.09
C PHE A 32 -6.59 -5.34 28.93
N SER A 33 -5.41 -4.97 29.41
CA SER A 33 -5.10 -3.61 29.84
C SER A 33 -4.33 -2.93 28.72
N GLY A 34 -5.06 -2.34 27.77
CA GLY A 34 -4.50 -1.57 26.68
C GLY A 34 -4.04 -0.19 27.16
N GLU A 35 -2.85 -0.14 27.75
CA GLU A 35 -1.98 1.04 27.67
C GLU A 35 -0.92 0.71 26.62
N GLY A 36 -1.24 0.96 25.36
CA GLY A 36 -0.34 0.81 24.23
C GLY A 36 -0.63 1.92 23.25
N SER A 37 0.42 2.61 22.79
CA SER A 37 0.42 3.41 21.56
C SER A 37 -0.56 2.80 20.56
N SER A 38 -1.49 3.61 20.04
CA SER A 38 -2.49 3.21 19.07
C SER A 38 -1.81 2.81 17.75
N ASN A 39 -1.20 1.62 17.71
CA ASN A 39 -0.67 1.04 16.49
C ASN A 39 -1.87 0.46 15.73
N THR A 40 -2.48 1.30 14.90
CA THR A 40 -3.40 0.84 13.86
C THR A 40 -2.62 -0.04 12.88
N GLY A 41 -3.25 -1.13 12.43
CA GLY A 41 -2.64 -1.99 11.41
C GLY A 41 -2.58 -1.29 10.06
N ILE A 42 -1.50 -1.51 9.30
CA ILE A 42 -1.42 -1.07 7.90
C ILE A 42 -2.19 -2.09 7.05
N GLY A 43 -3.19 -1.60 6.31
CA GLY A 43 -3.95 -2.42 5.37
C GLY A 43 -3.09 -2.82 4.16
N GLY A 44 -3.20 -4.07 3.72
CA GLY A 44 -2.64 -4.48 2.43
C GLY A 44 -3.34 -3.79 1.26
N SER A 45 -2.88 -4.04 0.05
CA SER A 45 -3.28 -3.28 -1.14
C SER A 45 -4.75 -3.40 -1.57
N MET A 46 -5.54 -4.23 -0.90
CA MET A 46 -6.98 -4.42 -1.14
C MET A 46 -7.84 -3.70 -0.08
N ALA A 47 -7.21 -2.93 0.80
CA ALA A 47 -7.91 -2.14 1.80
C ALA A 47 -8.84 -1.13 1.13
N ARG A 48 -10.07 -1.05 1.65
CA ARG A 48 -11.08 -0.03 1.31
C ARG A 48 -11.36 0.93 2.46
N PHE A 49 -10.62 0.79 3.54
CA PHE A 49 -10.62 1.73 4.62
C PHE A 49 -9.27 1.72 5.31
N THR A 50 -8.96 2.83 5.98
CA THR A 50 -7.75 2.96 6.78
C THR A 50 -7.96 3.95 7.92
N ILE A 51 -7.14 3.85 8.96
CA ILE A 51 -7.17 4.77 10.10
C ILE A 51 -5.86 5.56 10.12
N VAL A 52 -5.98 6.90 10.14
CA VAL A 52 -4.85 7.81 10.37
C VAL A 52 -5.24 8.73 11.53
N GLY A 53 -4.49 8.68 12.61
CA GLY A 53 -4.85 9.38 13.85
C GLY A 53 -6.20 8.95 14.39
N ASP A 54 -7.05 9.92 14.70
CA ASP A 54 -8.43 9.71 15.19
C ASP A 54 -9.46 9.71 14.05
N TYR A 55 -9.03 9.46 12.81
CA TYR A 55 -9.93 9.43 11.65
C TYR A 55 -9.90 8.08 10.92
N LEU A 56 -11.10 7.59 10.61
CA LEU A 56 -11.34 6.48 9.68
C LEU A 56 -11.67 7.07 8.30
N TYR A 57 -10.90 6.68 7.30
CA TYR A 57 -11.17 6.97 5.91
C TYR A 57 -11.66 5.71 5.21
N THR A 58 -12.72 5.82 4.43
CA THR A 58 -13.27 4.70 3.66
C THR A 58 -13.45 5.11 2.21
N VAL A 59 -13.27 4.19 1.29
CA VAL A 59 -13.64 4.35 -0.11
C VAL A 59 -14.71 3.34 -0.50
N ASP A 60 -15.70 3.79 -1.25
CA ASP A 60 -16.58 2.92 -2.03
C ASP A 60 -16.23 3.02 -3.52
N SER A 61 -17.14 2.64 -4.43
CA SER A 61 -16.86 2.69 -5.88
C SER A 61 -16.79 4.10 -6.46
N TYR A 62 -17.17 5.13 -5.70
CA TYR A 62 -17.26 6.51 -6.17
C TYR A 62 -16.68 7.54 -5.22
N ASP A 63 -16.75 7.29 -3.91
CA ASP A 63 -16.59 8.33 -2.91
C ASP A 63 -15.56 7.95 -1.84
N LEU A 64 -14.75 8.94 -1.44
CA LEU A 64 -13.96 8.93 -0.21
C LEU A 64 -14.79 9.55 0.90
N LYS A 65 -14.85 8.90 2.07
CA LYS A 65 -15.57 9.39 3.25
C LYS A 65 -14.64 9.40 4.45
N SER A 66 -14.73 10.47 5.25
CA SER A 66 -14.00 10.61 6.51
C SER A 66 -14.96 10.54 7.70
N PHE A 67 -14.52 9.85 8.76
CA PHE A 67 -15.23 9.73 10.02
C PHE A 67 -14.27 10.02 11.16
N ASP A 68 -14.65 10.91 12.07
CA ASP A 68 -13.97 11.10 13.35
C ASP A 68 -14.33 9.93 14.26
N ILE A 69 -13.32 9.22 14.75
CA ILE A 69 -13.43 8.04 15.60
C ILE A 69 -12.83 8.27 16.99
N THR A 70 -12.68 9.54 17.41
CA THR A 70 -12.26 9.89 18.78
C THR A 70 -13.15 9.22 19.83
N ASP A 71 -14.47 9.18 19.59
CA ASP A 71 -15.39 8.26 20.26
C ASP A 71 -15.53 6.97 19.44
N GLN A 72 -14.81 5.93 19.84
CA GLN A 72 -14.77 4.62 19.17
C GLN A 72 -16.14 3.91 19.14
N ILE A 73 -17.09 4.31 19.99
CA ILE A 73 -18.43 3.72 20.04
C ILE A 73 -19.38 4.49 19.10
N ASN A 74 -19.15 5.79 18.92
CA ASN A 74 -19.99 6.68 18.11
C ASN A 74 -19.17 7.46 17.07
N PRO A 75 -18.72 6.82 15.97
CA PRO A 75 -18.05 7.52 14.88
C PRO A 75 -18.91 8.65 14.29
N GLU A 76 -18.32 9.82 14.08
CA GLU A 76 -18.98 10.98 13.48
C GLU A 76 -18.56 11.15 12.02
N PHE A 77 -19.51 11.09 11.08
CA PHE A 77 -19.26 11.42 9.68
C PHE A 77 -18.85 12.90 9.50
N LYS A 78 -17.82 13.16 8.68
CA LYS A 78 -17.26 14.51 8.47
C LYS A 78 -17.41 15.01 7.04
N GLU A 79 -16.81 14.32 6.08
CA GLU A 79 -16.75 14.76 4.68
C GLU A 79 -16.99 13.57 3.74
N GLU A 80 -17.57 13.88 2.57
CA GLU A 80 -17.65 12.98 1.41
C GLU A 80 -17.05 13.72 0.20
N VAL A 81 -16.13 13.06 -0.48
CA VAL A 81 -15.46 13.57 -1.68
C VAL A 81 -15.75 12.60 -2.82
N ASN A 82 -16.38 13.11 -3.88
CA ASN A 82 -16.58 12.32 -5.10
C ASN A 82 -15.27 12.19 -5.87
N LEU A 83 -14.79 10.97 -6.00
CA LEU A 83 -13.57 10.60 -6.72
C LEU A 83 -13.83 10.24 -8.19
N GLY A 84 -15.09 10.04 -8.56
CA GLY A 84 -15.48 9.48 -9.84
C GLY A 84 -15.56 7.96 -9.80
N TRP A 85 -15.92 7.34 -10.92
CA TRP A 85 -16.18 5.90 -10.98
C TRP A 85 -14.90 5.06 -10.92
N GLY A 86 -15.02 3.88 -10.32
CA GLY A 86 -14.01 2.83 -10.44
C GLY A 86 -12.94 2.91 -9.35
N VAL A 87 -13.26 3.48 -8.19
CA VAL A 87 -12.38 3.46 -7.02
C VAL A 87 -12.33 2.04 -6.45
N GLU A 88 -11.13 1.58 -6.13
CA GLU A 88 -10.89 0.19 -5.72
C GLU A 88 -10.23 0.07 -4.36
N THR A 89 -9.23 0.91 -4.07
CA THR A 89 -8.31 0.73 -2.93
C THR A 89 -7.91 2.06 -2.28
N ILE A 90 -7.51 2.04 -1.01
CA ILE A 90 -6.99 3.18 -0.26
C ILE A 90 -5.77 2.76 0.56
N PHE A 91 -4.71 3.56 0.49
CA PHE A 91 -3.48 3.35 1.24
C PHE A 91 -3.01 4.65 1.89
N PRO A 92 -2.82 4.71 3.23
CA PRO A 92 -2.27 5.88 3.89
C PRO A 92 -0.74 5.86 3.84
N TYR A 93 -0.11 7.01 3.60
CA TYR A 93 1.34 7.14 3.75
C TYR A 93 1.73 8.61 3.96
N ASN A 94 2.58 8.88 4.96
CA ASN A 94 3.12 10.22 5.26
C ASN A 94 2.08 11.37 5.18
N SER A 95 0.99 11.28 5.94
CA SER A 95 -0.10 12.28 5.95
C SER A 95 -0.81 12.50 4.61
N ASN A 96 -0.82 11.47 3.76
CA ASN A 96 -1.55 11.47 2.50
C ASN A 96 -2.32 10.15 2.33
N LEU A 97 -3.34 10.18 1.47
CA LEU A 97 -4.07 9.01 0.99
C LEU A 97 -3.77 8.82 -0.48
N PHE A 98 -3.42 7.58 -0.82
CA PHE A 98 -3.23 7.12 -2.19
C PHE A 98 -4.38 6.18 -2.51
N ILE A 99 -5.17 6.56 -3.52
CA ILE A 99 -6.43 5.90 -3.84
C ILE A 99 -6.29 5.31 -5.23
N GLY A 100 -6.23 3.99 -5.31
CA GLY A 100 -6.24 3.27 -6.57
C GLY A 100 -7.65 3.27 -7.16
N SER A 101 -7.74 3.70 -8.42
CA SER A 101 -8.94 3.59 -9.24
C SER A 101 -8.60 2.97 -10.58
N GLN A 102 -9.62 2.53 -11.30
CA GLN A 102 -9.44 1.96 -12.62
C GLN A 102 -8.82 2.92 -13.62
N SER A 103 -8.94 4.23 -13.43
CA SER A 103 -8.40 5.25 -14.35
C SER A 103 -7.08 5.86 -13.90
N GLY A 104 -6.65 5.61 -12.67
CA GLY A 104 -5.53 6.34 -12.10
C GLY A 104 -5.40 6.17 -10.59
N MET A 105 -4.28 6.66 -10.08
CA MET A 105 -4.04 6.84 -8.65
C MET A 105 -4.32 8.29 -8.26
N HIS A 106 -5.29 8.50 -7.37
CA HIS A 106 -5.54 9.82 -6.79
C HIS A 106 -4.72 10.01 -5.52
N ILE A 107 -4.17 11.21 -5.33
CA ILE A 107 -3.40 11.58 -4.13
C ILE A 107 -4.14 12.69 -3.40
N TYR A 108 -4.44 12.46 -2.13
CA TYR A 108 -5.11 13.41 -1.25
C TYR A 108 -4.26 13.71 -0.01
N SER A 109 -4.10 14.98 0.31
CA SER A 109 -3.48 15.44 1.55
C SER A 109 -4.41 15.29 2.75
N LEU A 110 -3.85 14.87 3.88
CA LEU A 110 -4.49 14.81 5.20
C LEU A 110 -4.02 15.92 6.15
N GLU A 111 -3.44 17.02 5.65
CA GLU A 111 -3.08 18.18 6.48
C GLU A 111 -4.27 18.74 7.28
N LYS A 112 -5.49 18.51 6.79
CA LYS A 112 -6.73 18.63 7.55
C LYS A 112 -7.41 17.28 7.58
N GLU A 113 -7.24 16.54 8.66
CA GLU A 113 -7.67 15.15 8.77
C GLU A 113 -9.19 14.99 8.55
N ASP A 114 -10.00 15.96 8.98
CA ASP A 114 -11.46 15.93 8.75
C ASP A 114 -11.87 16.15 7.29
N LYS A 115 -11.01 16.80 6.48
CA LYS A 115 -11.28 17.20 5.11
C LYS A 115 -10.08 16.93 4.18
N PRO A 116 -9.97 15.70 3.65
CA PRO A 116 -8.97 15.34 2.64
C PRO A 116 -8.99 16.32 1.46
N THR A 117 -7.81 16.79 1.05
CA THR A 117 -7.69 17.78 -0.03
C THR A 117 -6.95 17.15 -1.21
N TRP A 118 -7.54 17.23 -2.41
CA TRP A 118 -6.91 16.69 -3.62
C TRP A 118 -5.58 17.39 -3.92
N LEU A 119 -4.54 16.61 -4.23
CA LEU A 119 -3.24 17.10 -4.68
C LEU A 119 -3.07 16.88 -6.18
N SER A 120 -3.19 15.62 -6.62
CA SER A 120 -3.01 15.24 -8.02
C SER A 120 -3.70 13.92 -8.35
N THR A 121 -3.72 13.58 -9.63
CA THR A 121 -4.07 12.26 -10.13
C THR A 121 -3.00 11.81 -11.13
N TYR A 122 -2.41 10.64 -10.89
CA TYR A 122 -1.62 9.95 -11.91
C TYR A 122 -2.57 9.10 -12.76
N GLU A 123 -2.81 9.52 -14.00
CA GLU A 123 -3.65 8.76 -14.93
C GLU A 123 -2.85 7.65 -15.60
N HIS A 124 -3.44 6.46 -15.67
CA HIS A 124 -2.94 5.34 -16.48
C HIS A 124 -4.06 4.75 -17.33
N ILE A 125 -3.74 3.74 -18.12
CA ILE A 125 -4.74 2.99 -18.87
C ILE A 125 -5.67 2.24 -17.92
N THR A 126 -6.89 1.94 -18.35
CA THR A 126 -7.86 1.26 -17.50
C THR A 126 -7.38 -0.12 -17.02
N SER A 127 -7.18 -0.30 -15.72
CA SER A 127 -6.75 -1.56 -15.10
C SER A 127 -7.28 -1.71 -13.67
N CYS A 128 -7.08 -2.89 -13.05
CA CYS A 128 -7.50 -3.17 -11.68
C CYS A 128 -6.29 -2.95 -10.78
N ASP A 129 -6.25 -1.85 -10.03
CA ASP A 129 -5.01 -1.20 -9.62
C ASP A 129 -4.94 -1.02 -8.10
N PRO A 130 -4.51 -2.07 -7.39
CA PRO A 130 -4.10 -1.90 -6.01
C PRO A 130 -2.82 -1.06 -5.92
N VAL A 131 -2.80 -0.13 -4.96
CA VAL A 131 -1.69 0.79 -4.73
C VAL A 131 -1.12 0.56 -3.33
N ILE A 132 0.21 0.54 -3.24
CA ILE A 132 0.97 0.66 -1.98
C ILE A 132 2.08 1.69 -2.18
N VAL A 133 2.47 2.37 -1.11
CA VAL A 133 3.52 3.38 -1.14
C VAL A 133 4.61 3.07 -0.12
N GLU A 134 5.86 3.28 -0.51
CA GLU A 134 7.02 3.28 0.39
C GLU A 134 8.09 4.24 -0.13
N GLY A 135 8.65 5.05 0.77
CA GLY A 135 9.59 6.12 0.41
C GLY A 135 9.01 7.11 -0.61
N ASP A 136 9.74 7.31 -1.70
CA ASP A 136 9.39 8.21 -2.81
C ASP A 136 8.67 7.47 -3.96
N TYR A 137 8.19 6.23 -3.73
CA TYR A 137 7.61 5.40 -4.79
C TYR A 137 6.24 4.84 -4.42
N ALA A 138 5.33 4.87 -5.40
CA ALA A 138 4.09 4.11 -5.39
C ALA A 138 4.24 2.87 -6.30
N TYR A 139 3.76 1.74 -5.80
CA TYR A 139 3.79 0.44 -6.45
C TYR A 139 2.38 0.06 -6.84
N VAL A 140 2.14 -0.07 -8.14
CA VAL A 140 0.82 -0.32 -8.71
C VAL A 140 0.90 -1.56 -9.59
N THR A 141 0.17 -2.61 -9.24
CA THR A 141 0.07 -3.77 -10.14
C THR A 141 -1.12 -3.62 -11.04
N LEU A 142 -0.87 -3.66 -12.34
CA LEU A 142 -1.91 -3.61 -13.36
C LEU A 142 -2.21 -5.04 -13.80
N ARG A 143 -3.46 -5.48 -13.64
CA ARG A 143 -3.92 -6.81 -14.06
C ARG A 143 -4.92 -6.71 -15.21
N GLY A 144 -4.60 -7.37 -16.32
CA GLY A 144 -5.53 -7.59 -17.43
C GLY A 144 -6.50 -8.75 -17.18
N GLY A 145 -7.69 -8.67 -17.78
CA GLY A 145 -8.74 -9.68 -17.65
C GLY A 145 -10.13 -9.15 -18.00
N ALA A 146 -11.16 -10.00 -17.87
CA ALA A 146 -12.53 -9.67 -18.30
C ALA A 146 -13.10 -8.40 -17.62
N ASP A 147 -12.72 -8.12 -16.38
CA ASP A 147 -13.18 -6.96 -15.62
C ASP A 147 -12.34 -5.69 -15.87
N CYS A 148 -11.11 -5.82 -16.39
CA CYS A 148 -10.12 -4.73 -16.53
C CYS A 148 -9.41 -4.71 -17.90
N GLN A 149 -10.15 -5.05 -18.96
CA GLN A 149 -9.72 -5.09 -20.37
C GLN A 149 -8.49 -5.98 -20.68
N ASN A 150 -8.11 -6.07 -21.96
CA ASN A 150 -6.96 -6.84 -22.44
C ASN A 150 -5.63 -6.09 -22.21
N PHE A 151 -5.30 -5.82 -20.94
CA PHE A 151 -4.03 -5.20 -20.57
C PHE A 151 -2.94 -6.26 -20.28
N ASN A 152 -1.66 -5.86 -20.41
CA ASN A 152 -0.55 -6.73 -20.04
C ASN A 152 -0.36 -6.70 -18.53
N ASN A 153 -0.22 -7.86 -17.91
CA ASN A 153 0.07 -7.93 -16.48
C ASN A 153 1.45 -7.31 -16.20
N GLN A 154 1.50 -6.30 -15.33
CA GLN A 154 2.73 -5.61 -14.98
C GLN A 154 2.68 -4.97 -13.58
N LEU A 155 3.84 -4.59 -13.08
CA LEU A 155 4.02 -3.69 -11.94
C LEU A 155 4.59 -2.38 -12.48
N ASP A 156 3.89 -1.30 -12.22
CA ASP A 156 4.40 0.05 -12.43
C ASP A 156 4.89 0.62 -11.09
N ILE A 157 6.09 1.19 -11.15
CA ILE A 157 6.69 1.95 -10.07
C ILE A 157 6.58 3.42 -10.49
N ILE A 158 5.85 4.19 -9.71
CA ILE A 158 5.60 5.61 -9.94
C ILE A 158 6.46 6.40 -8.95
N ASP A 159 7.28 7.31 -9.46
CA ASP A 159 7.97 8.31 -8.65
C ASP A 159 6.94 9.32 -8.14
N ILE A 160 6.86 9.45 -6.82
CA ILE A 160 5.96 10.35 -6.09
C ILE A 160 6.74 11.34 -5.21
N SER A 161 8.04 11.54 -5.47
CA SER A 161 8.85 12.55 -4.76
C SER A 161 8.28 13.97 -4.89
N ASP A 162 7.52 14.23 -5.96
CA ASP A 162 6.61 15.36 -6.09
C ASP A 162 5.16 14.84 -6.18
N LEU A 163 4.42 14.95 -5.07
CA LEU A 163 3.03 14.49 -4.96
C LEU A 163 2.07 15.25 -5.89
N GLU A 164 2.43 16.44 -6.38
CA GLU A 164 1.62 17.19 -7.34
C GLU A 164 1.88 16.74 -8.79
N ASN A 165 3.04 16.11 -9.06
CA ASN A 165 3.47 15.69 -10.40
C ASN A 165 4.06 14.26 -10.41
N PRO A 166 3.29 13.24 -10.02
CA PRO A 166 3.76 11.85 -10.05
C PRO A 166 4.08 11.39 -11.48
N SER A 167 5.07 10.50 -11.64
CA SER A 167 5.50 10.04 -12.96
C SER A 167 5.99 8.59 -12.98
N LEU A 168 5.80 7.90 -14.12
CA LEU A 168 6.27 6.51 -14.27
C LEU A 168 7.80 6.44 -14.19
N PHE A 169 8.32 5.77 -13.17
CA PHE A 169 9.74 5.48 -13.03
C PHE A 169 10.14 4.21 -13.79
N LYS A 170 9.38 3.13 -13.59
CA LYS A 170 9.72 1.82 -14.17
C LYS A 170 8.52 0.89 -14.28
N THR A 171 8.51 0.05 -15.32
CA THR A 171 7.58 -1.06 -15.48
C THR A 171 8.32 -2.40 -15.43
N TYR A 172 7.75 -3.36 -14.71
CA TYR A 172 8.19 -4.76 -14.69
C TYR A 172 7.07 -5.69 -15.17
N PRO A 173 7.34 -6.63 -16.10
CA PRO A 173 6.34 -7.59 -16.52
C PRO A 173 5.96 -8.53 -15.37
N MET A 174 4.67 -8.80 -15.24
CA MET A 174 4.10 -9.73 -14.27
C MET A 174 3.32 -10.85 -14.98
N ILE A 175 3.07 -11.95 -14.27
CA ILE A 175 2.35 -13.10 -14.81
C ILE A 175 0.86 -12.97 -14.51
N ASN A 176 0.49 -12.70 -13.25
CA ASN A 176 -0.92 -12.61 -12.82
C ASN A 176 -1.05 -11.95 -11.43
N PRO A 177 -0.74 -10.65 -11.26
CA PRO A 177 -0.68 -10.03 -9.93
C PRO A 177 -2.08 -9.88 -9.29
N HIS A 178 -2.22 -10.25 -8.01
CA HIS A 178 -3.50 -10.19 -7.27
C HIS A 178 -3.48 -9.32 -6.02
N GLY A 179 -2.32 -8.88 -5.57
CA GLY A 179 -2.21 -8.12 -4.34
C GLY A 179 -0.77 -7.81 -4.00
N LEU A 180 -0.61 -6.67 -3.35
CA LEU A 180 0.64 -6.12 -2.87
C LEU A 180 0.59 -6.05 -1.35
N GLY A 181 1.74 -6.23 -0.72
CA GLY A 181 1.97 -5.94 0.69
C GLY A 181 3.34 -5.30 0.84
N ILE A 182 3.49 -4.45 1.84
CA ILE A 182 4.79 -3.90 2.23
C ILE A 182 5.01 -4.17 3.71
N ASP A 183 6.21 -4.58 4.05
CA ASP A 183 6.69 -4.70 5.42
C ASP A 183 8.15 -4.22 5.40
N ASP A 184 8.42 -3.13 6.12
CA ASP A 184 9.67 -2.37 6.00
C ASP A 184 10.04 -2.10 4.52
N ASN A 185 11.24 -2.52 4.09
CA ASN A 185 11.76 -2.36 2.73
C ASN A 185 11.46 -3.57 1.82
N CYS A 186 10.47 -4.38 2.18
CA CYS A 186 10.16 -5.62 1.49
C CYS A 186 8.78 -5.53 0.84
N LEU A 187 8.75 -5.46 -0.50
CA LEU A 187 7.54 -5.48 -1.31
C LEU A 187 7.17 -6.92 -1.68
N PHE A 188 5.98 -7.34 -1.28
CA PHE A 188 5.41 -8.65 -1.55
C PHE A 188 4.36 -8.56 -2.63
N ILE A 189 4.45 -9.42 -3.65
CA ILE A 189 3.49 -9.47 -4.76
C ILE A 189 2.99 -10.88 -4.96
N THR A 190 1.70 -11.09 -4.83
CA THR A 190 1.07 -12.38 -5.11
C THR A 190 0.72 -12.51 -6.58
N GLU A 191 1.12 -13.61 -7.23
CA GLU A 191 0.81 -13.90 -8.63
C GLU A 191 -0.21 -15.04 -8.81
N GLY A 192 -1.12 -15.21 -7.85
CA GLY A 192 -2.10 -16.29 -7.85
C GLY A 192 -1.42 -17.66 -7.85
N ASP A 193 -1.74 -18.50 -8.85
CA ASP A 193 -1.16 -19.85 -9.00
C ASP A 193 0.37 -19.86 -9.23
N TYR A 194 0.95 -18.70 -9.57
CA TYR A 194 2.40 -18.56 -9.83
C TYR A 194 3.20 -18.22 -8.56
N GLY A 195 2.55 -18.11 -7.40
CA GLY A 195 3.20 -17.97 -6.10
C GLY A 195 3.41 -16.52 -5.66
N LEU A 196 4.42 -16.31 -4.82
CA LEU A 196 4.76 -15.02 -4.20
C LEU A 196 6.11 -14.54 -4.73
N LYS A 197 6.18 -13.29 -5.19
CA LYS A 197 7.42 -12.57 -5.48
C LYS A 197 7.71 -11.60 -4.34
N MET A 198 9.00 -11.38 -4.08
CA MET A 198 9.47 -10.44 -3.07
C MET A 198 10.57 -9.57 -3.70
N TYR A 199 10.50 -8.27 -3.46
CA TYR A 199 11.48 -7.28 -3.90
C TYR A 199 11.98 -6.48 -2.71
N ASP A 200 13.24 -6.08 -2.78
CA ASP A 200 13.83 -5.04 -1.92
C ASP A 200 13.50 -3.68 -2.55
N VAL A 201 13.01 -2.73 -1.74
CA VAL A 201 12.51 -1.42 -2.16
C VAL A 201 13.04 -0.26 -1.33
#